data_AF-A0A1J5PCG4-F1
#
_entry.id   AF-A0A1J5PCG4-F1
#
_cell.length_a   1.000
_cell.length_b   1.000
_cell.length_c   1.000
_cell.angle_alpha   90.00
_cell.angle_beta   90.00
_cell.angle_gamma   90.00
#
_symmetry.space_group_name_H-M   'P 1'
#
loop_
_entity.id
_entity.type
_entity.pdbx_description
1 polymer ?
#
loop_
_entity_poly.entity_id
_entity_poly.type
_entity_poly.pdbx_seq_one_letter_code
_entity_poly.pdbx_strand_id
1 'polypeptide(L)' 'MIHVTLLIVALLALSLPQTVPCWAVKRAVAQYGEAAVESWARAKGISVKEIERARRCLR' A
#
# COMPACT_ATOMS: atom_id res chain seq x y z
N MET A 1 -3.98 -25.88 -18.49
CA MET A 1 -3.40 -25.86 -17.12
C MET A 1 -2.66 -24.55 -16.80
N ILE A 2 -1.96 -23.94 -17.76
CA ILE A 2 -1.16 -22.70 -17.58
C ILE A 2 -2.01 -21.46 -17.19
N HIS A 3 -3.25 -21.35 -17.67
CA HIS A 3 -4.14 -20.23 -17.30
C HIS A 3 -4.61 -20.27 -15.85
N VAL A 4 -4.81 -21.46 -15.29
CA VAL A 4 -5.24 -21.65 -13.90
C VAL A 4 -4.11 -21.28 -12.94
N THR A 5 -2.87 -21.64 -13.27
CA THR A 5 -1.70 -21.26 -12.48
C THR A 5 -1.46 -19.75 -12.47
N LEU A 6 -1.68 -19.05 -13.59
CA LEU A 6 -1.57 -17.58 -13.66
C LEU A 6 -2.65 -16.87 -12.82
N LEU A 7 -3.89 -17.37 -12.86
CA LEU A 7 -5.00 -16.88 -12.03
C LEU A 7 -4.70 -17.08 -10.55
N ILE A 8 -4.19 -18.25 -10.16
CA ILE A 8 -3.84 -18.55 -8.77
C ILE A 8 -2.68 -17.66 -8.30
N VAL A 9 -1.64 -17.44 -9.11
CA VAL A 9 -0.54 -16.53 -8.75
C VAL A 9 -1.01 -15.08 -8.62
N ALA A 10 -1.90 -14.61 -9.50
CA ALA A 10 -2.48 -13.27 -9.42
C ALA A 10 -3.37 -13.10 -8.17
N LEU A 11 -4.18 -14.11 -7.83
CA LEU A 11 -4.96 -14.17 -6.60
C LEU A 11 -4.07 -14.22 -5.36
N LEU A 12 -2.97 -14.98 -5.39
CA LEU A 12 -1.99 -15.02 -4.32
C LEU A 12 -1.31 -13.65 -4.14
N ALA A 13 -0.92 -12.99 -5.23
CA ALA A 13 -0.32 -11.65 -5.20
C ALA A 13 -1.27 -10.56 -4.69
N LEU A 14 -2.58 -10.71 -4.93
CA LEU A 14 -3.63 -9.88 -4.31
C LEU A 14 -3.82 -10.17 -2.81
N SER A 15 -3.53 -11.40 -2.37
CA SER A 15 -3.71 -11.83 -0.99
C SER A 15 -2.49 -11.65 -0.09
N LEU A 16 -1.31 -11.30 -0.65
CA LEU A 16 -0.23 -10.78 0.18
C LEU A 16 -0.61 -9.36 0.60
N PRO A 17 -0.83 -9.10 1.91
CA PRO A 17 -0.99 -7.73 2.37
C PRO A 17 0.33 -7.04 2.07
N GLN A 18 0.32 -6.16 1.08
CA GLN A 18 1.43 -5.30 0.69
C GLN A 18 1.65 -4.32 1.83
N THR A 19 2.21 -4.82 2.92
CA THR A 19 2.28 -4.12 4.17
C THR A 19 3.41 -3.12 4.00
N VAL A 20 3.03 -1.91 3.60
CA VAL A 20 3.97 -0.79 3.48
C VAL A 20 4.68 -0.66 4.83
N PRO A 21 6.01 -0.85 4.87
CA PRO A 21 6.70 -0.85 6.15
C PRO A 21 6.69 0.56 6.74
N CYS A 22 6.49 0.66 8.06
CA CYS A 22 6.34 1.95 8.74
C CYS A 22 7.50 2.92 8.50
N TRP A 23 8.74 2.41 8.34
CA TRP A 23 9.90 3.25 8.03
C TRP A 23 9.79 3.94 6.66
N ALA A 24 9.19 3.28 5.67
CA ALA A 24 8.99 3.84 4.34
C ALA A 24 7.91 4.92 4.36
N VAL A 25 6.84 4.72 5.14
CA VAL A 25 5.79 5.73 5.35
C VAL A 25 6.38 6.96 6.04
N LYS A 26 7.16 6.78 7.12
CA LYS A 26 7.83 7.88 7.81
C LYS A 26 8.78 8.64 6.90
N ARG A 27 9.58 7.95 6.08
CA ARG A 27 10.50 8.58 5.12
C ARG A 27 9.75 9.37 4.05
N ALA A 28 8.67 8.80 3.49
CA ALA A 28 7.85 9.48 2.49
C ALA A 28 7.18 10.73 3.08
N VAL A 29 6.62 10.64 4.29
CA VAL A 29 6.01 11.78 4.99
C VAL A 29 7.03 12.85 5.34
N ALA A 30 8.23 12.46 5.77
CA ALA A 30 9.31 13.42 6.05
C ALA A 30 9.78 14.16 4.79
N GLN A 31 9.74 13.51 3.62
CA GLN A 31 10.21 14.08 2.36
C GLN A 31 9.14 14.92 1.64
N TYR A 32 7.87 14.50 1.67
CA TYR A 32 6.80 15.10 0.87
C TYR A 32 5.65 15.70 1.71
N GLY A 33 5.57 15.38 3.00
CA GLY A 33 4.47 15.76 3.89
C GLY A 33 3.31 14.76 3.87
N GLU A 34 2.60 14.64 5.00
CA GLU A 34 1.52 13.65 5.20
C GLU A 34 0.41 13.82 4.16
N ALA A 35 -0.05 15.07 3.93
CA ALA A 35 -1.12 15.36 2.99
C ALA A 35 -0.78 15.02 1.53
N ALA A 36 0.47 15.22 1.12
CA ALA A 36 0.92 14.90 -0.23
C ALA A 36 1.03 13.39 -0.44
N VAL A 37 1.55 12.66 0.54
CA VAL A 37 1.66 11.19 0.52
C VAL A 37 0.27 10.55 0.53
N GLU A 38 -0.67 11.08 1.31
CA GLU A 38 -2.04 10.60 1.32
C GLU A 38 -2.76 10.86 -0.01
N SER A 39 -2.61 12.05 -0.58
CA SER A 39 -3.20 12.39 -1.88
C SER A 39 -2.62 11.52 -3.01
N TRP A 40 -1.31 11.27 -2.99
CA TRP A 40 -0.66 10.34 -3.90
C TRP A 40 -1.18 8.90 -3.73
N ALA A 41 -1.34 8.43 -2.49
CA ALA A 41 -1.87 7.10 -2.20
C ALA A 41 -3.30 6.93 -2.76
N ARG A 42 -4.16 7.93 -2.54
CA ARG A 42 -5.52 7.97 -3.11
C ARG A 42 -5.48 7.98 -4.64
N ALA A 43 -4.61 8.78 -5.26
CA ALA A 43 -4.46 8.84 -6.71
C ALA A 43 -3.94 7.53 -7.32
N LYS A 44 -3.19 6.73 -6.55
CA LYS A 44 -2.73 5.38 -6.95
C LYS A 44 -3.76 4.28 -6.74
N GLY A 45 -4.94 4.61 -6.20
CA GLY A 45 -5.98 3.63 -5.91
C GLY A 45 -5.68 2.76 -4.68
N ILE A 46 -4.79 3.20 -3.79
CA ILE A 46 -4.56 2.51 -2.51
C ILE A 46 -5.83 2.60 -1.67
N SER A 47 -6.21 1.49 -1.06
CA SER A 47 -7.45 1.42 -0.27
C SER A 47 -7.37 2.35 0.94
N VAL A 48 -8.51 2.94 1.32
CA VAL A 48 -8.60 3.79 2.54
C VAL A 48 -8.13 3.03 3.78
N LYS A 49 -8.41 1.73 3.86
CA LYS A 49 -7.95 0.86 4.97
C LYS A 49 -6.42 0.75 5.04
N GLU A 50 -5.74 0.70 3.90
CA GLU A 50 -4.27 0.69 3.85
C GLU A 50 -3.68 2.06 4.17
N ILE A 51 -4.32 3.15 3.72
CA ILE A 51 -3.94 4.52 4.09
C ILE A 51 -4.06 4.71 5.61
N GLU A 52 -5.17 4.30 6.22
CA GLU A 52 -5.33 4.36 7.68
C GLU A 52 -4.33 3.47 8.42
N ARG A 53 -4.00 2.29 7.87
CA ARG A 53 -2.94 1.43 8.43
C ARG A 53 -1.57 2.12 8.36
N ALA A 54 -1.23 2.75 7.23
CA ALA A 54 0.00 3.51 7.07
C ALA A 54 0.02 4.75 7.99
N ARG A 55 -1.11 5.43 8.16
CA ARG A 55 -1.23 6.58 9.06
C ARG A 55 -0.98 6.21 10.52
N ARG A 56 -1.39 5.01 10.94
CA ARG A 56 -1.06 4.49 12.29
C ARG A 56 0.44 4.32 12.53
N CYS A 57 1.26 4.18 11.49
CA CYS A 57 2.73 4.17 11.62
C CYS A 57 3.33 5.55 11.92
N LEU A 58 2.56 6.64 11.71
CA LEU A 58 3.01 8.03 11.92
C LEU A 58 2.66 8.57 13.31
N ARG A 59 1.74 7.91 14.02
CA ARG A 59 1.58 8.06 15.47
C ARG A 59 2.76 7.42 16.19
#